data_AF-A0A8H6UZ35-F1
#
_entry.id   AF-A0A8H6UZ35-F1
#
_cell.length_a   1.000
_cell.length_b   1.000
_cell.length_c   1.000
_cell.angle_alpha   90.00
_cell.angle_beta   90.00
_cell.angle_gamma   90.00
#
_symmetry.space_group_name_H-M   'P 1'
#
loop_
_entity.id
_entity.type
_entity.pdbx_description
1 polymer ?
#
loop_
_entity_poly.entity_id
_entity_poly.type
_entity_poly.pdbx_seq_one_letter_code
_entity_poly.pdbx_strand_id
1 'polypeptide(L)'
;MGNKGAVAARLAWVLDSGDETQTVPLTFVGAHLAPAEDAFERRNEDWRGIVERLVFEGPSSNHEDSERAALLGSGEGEGEGEGEEGVFTAGYLFLAGDLNYRTSNTLPQPADFARFPALDADASSPLHYSRLLRDDQLTREREKARCFHGLSEAPISFPPTYKYKLGARDPRQWKFVRERWPSWCDRILYSSPPGGQATVTLYRYDALPVFPTSDHRAVALAAAVAATDVQQQQQQQQQPTAPFSIDRDWKRKRDEARRKELVVGGLAYLGLTWEGRRILVGMVIGGLGAWIVLRSMFSI
;
A
#
# COMPACT_ATOMS: atom_id res chain seq x y z
N MET A 1 10.03 -12.38 6.28
CA MET A 1 10.50 -11.33 5.36
C MET A 1 9.51 -11.29 4.21
N GLY A 2 8.76 -10.21 4.11
CA GLY A 2 7.47 -10.22 3.42
C GLY A 2 7.46 -9.22 2.27
N ASN A 3 6.85 -9.63 1.17
CA ASN A 3 6.39 -8.76 0.08
C ASN A 3 5.21 -7.86 0.52
N LYS A 4 5.24 -7.37 1.76
CA LYS A 4 4.17 -6.66 2.47
C LYS A 4 4.73 -5.39 3.07
N GLY A 5 3.98 -4.31 2.96
CA GLY A 5 4.42 -2.98 3.33
C GLY A 5 3.61 -1.91 2.60
N ALA A 6 4.16 -0.70 2.56
CA ALA A 6 3.58 0.40 1.80
C ALA A 6 4.66 1.23 1.13
N VAL A 7 4.25 1.89 0.06
CA VAL A 7 5.00 2.95 -0.64
C VAL A 7 4.12 4.19 -0.69
N ALA A 8 4.71 5.37 -0.76
CA ALA A 8 3.93 6.58 -0.91
C ALA A 8 4.63 7.63 -1.73
N ALA A 9 3.83 8.54 -2.29
CA ALA A 9 4.28 9.74 -2.96
C ALA A 9 3.51 10.93 -2.40
N ARG A 10 4.19 12.07 -2.21
CA ARG A 10 3.59 13.34 -1.83
C ARG A 10 3.86 14.34 -2.96
N LEU A 11 2.79 14.92 -3.48
CA LEU A 11 2.84 15.91 -4.54
C LEU A 11 2.36 17.24 -3.99
N ALA A 12 3.00 18.34 -4.39
CA ALA A 12 2.52 19.69 -4.11
C ALA A 12 1.65 20.17 -5.27
N TRP A 13 0.36 20.38 -5.03
CA TRP A 13 -0.51 21.03 -6.00
C TRP A 13 -0.38 22.54 -5.83
N VAL A 14 0.28 23.17 -6.80
CA VAL A 14 0.50 24.63 -6.81
C VAL A 14 -0.77 25.34 -7.29
N LEU A 15 -1.26 26.27 -6.49
CA LEU A 15 -2.34 27.19 -6.82
C LEU A 15 -1.72 28.57 -7.03
N ASP A 16 -1.86 29.10 -8.25
CA ASP A 16 -1.38 30.42 -8.60
C ASP A 16 -2.52 31.42 -8.37
N SER A 17 -2.45 32.14 -7.25
CA SER A 17 -3.43 33.14 -6.84
C SER A 17 -2.83 34.55 -6.90
N GLY A 18 -2.17 34.89 -8.02
CA GLY A 18 -1.78 36.26 -8.38
C GLY A 18 -0.62 36.85 -7.57
N ASP A 19 -0.80 37.01 -6.25
CA ASP A 19 0.18 37.61 -5.34
C ASP A 19 0.91 36.58 -4.44
N GLU A 20 0.36 35.38 -4.25
CA GLU A 20 0.99 34.30 -3.46
C GLU A 20 0.90 32.94 -4.17
N THR A 21 2.03 32.23 -4.23
CA THR A 21 2.08 30.83 -4.68
C THR A 21 1.72 29.93 -3.51
N GLN A 22 0.55 29.33 -3.57
CA GLN A 22 0.07 28.44 -2.52
C GLN A 22 0.30 26.98 -2.93
N THR A 23 0.61 26.10 -1.97
CA THR A 23 0.74 24.67 -2.24
C THR A 23 -0.20 23.84 -1.36
N VAL A 24 -0.89 22.89 -1.96
CA VAL A 24 -1.73 21.91 -1.27
C VAL A 24 -1.08 20.53 -1.39
N PRO A 25 -0.67 19.88 -0.27
CA PRO A 25 -0.06 18.57 -0.35
C PRO A 25 -1.11 17.50 -0.66
N LEU A 26 -0.84 16.69 -1.68
CA LEU A 26 -1.59 15.49 -2.04
C LEU A 26 -0.71 14.28 -1.73
N THR A 27 -1.08 13.52 -0.70
CA THR A 27 -0.36 12.31 -0.28
C THR A 27 -1.08 11.07 -0.78
N PHE A 28 -0.37 10.20 -1.49
CA PHE A 28 -0.87 8.93 -2.00
C PHE A 28 -0.07 7.79 -1.38
N VAL A 29 -0.75 6.84 -0.73
CA VAL A 29 -0.15 5.66 -0.10
C VAL A 29 -0.68 4.40 -0.78
N GLY A 30 0.23 3.60 -1.34
CA GLY A 30 -0.04 2.25 -1.84
C GLY A 30 0.36 1.21 -0.80
N ALA A 31 -0.57 0.38 -0.33
CA ALA A 31 -0.29 -0.62 0.71
C ALA A 31 -0.65 -2.06 0.29
N HIS A 32 0.14 -3.02 0.77
CA HIS A 32 -0.12 -4.45 0.64
C HIS A 32 0.11 -5.11 2.00
N LEU A 33 -0.97 -5.46 2.70
CA LEU A 33 -0.94 -5.89 4.11
C LEU A 33 -0.97 -7.41 4.28
N ALA A 34 -0.72 -7.88 5.51
CA ALA A 34 -0.65 -9.31 5.82
C ALA A 34 -1.86 -10.12 5.30
N PRO A 35 -1.61 -11.26 4.63
CA PRO A 35 -2.67 -12.10 4.09
C PRO A 35 -3.21 -13.04 5.17
N ALA A 36 -4.21 -13.84 4.81
CA ALA A 36 -4.94 -14.82 5.64
C ALA A 36 -6.13 -14.25 6.44
N GLU A 37 -7.08 -15.15 6.69
CA GLU A 37 -8.39 -14.90 7.30
C GLU A 37 -8.28 -14.40 8.74
N ASP A 38 -7.39 -14.98 9.53
CA ASP A 38 -7.19 -14.71 10.95
C ASP A 38 -6.25 -13.51 11.22
N ALA A 39 -5.49 -13.07 10.23
CA ALA A 39 -4.44 -12.05 10.40
C ALA A 39 -4.95 -10.58 10.47
N PHE A 40 -6.19 -10.33 10.89
CA PHE A 40 -6.74 -8.96 10.94
C PHE A 40 -6.04 -8.08 11.98
N GLU A 41 -5.62 -8.64 13.12
CA GLU A 41 -4.83 -7.94 14.14
C GLU A 41 -3.48 -7.54 13.56
N ARG A 42 -2.83 -8.45 12.84
CA ARG A 42 -1.58 -8.16 12.13
C ARG A 42 -1.75 -7.06 11.08
N ARG A 43 -2.86 -7.01 10.35
CA ARG A 43 -3.14 -5.90 9.41
C ARG A 43 -3.30 -4.56 10.14
N ASN A 44 -3.91 -4.54 11.33
CA ASN A 44 -3.99 -3.35 12.16
C ASN A 44 -2.59 -2.90 12.63
N GLU A 45 -1.70 -3.85 12.98
CA GLU A 45 -0.29 -3.58 13.29
C GLU A 45 0.50 -3.10 12.07
N ASP A 46 0.25 -3.67 10.89
CA ASP A 46 0.88 -3.21 9.65
C ASP A 46 0.49 -1.75 9.37
N TRP A 47 -0.80 -1.37 9.56
CA TRP A 47 -1.25 0.02 9.49
C TRP A 47 -0.52 0.92 10.49
N ARG A 48 -0.43 0.55 11.76
CA ARG A 48 0.35 1.30 12.76
C ARG A 48 1.78 1.49 12.27
N GLY A 49 2.41 0.42 11.81
CA GLY A 49 3.78 0.45 11.32
C GLY A 49 3.98 1.35 10.10
N ILE A 50 2.96 1.52 9.25
CA ILE A 50 2.96 2.48 8.14
C ILE A 50 2.94 3.91 8.69
N VAL A 51 2.01 4.23 9.60
CA VAL A 51 1.91 5.57 10.20
C VAL A 51 3.19 5.98 10.93
N GLU A 52 3.81 5.06 11.66
CA GLU A 52 5.01 5.34 12.46
C GLU A 52 6.29 5.49 11.62
N ARG A 53 6.37 4.89 10.42
CA ARG A 53 7.65 4.75 9.67
C ARG A 53 7.64 5.26 8.24
N LEU A 54 6.47 5.57 7.70
CA LEU A 54 6.34 6.27 6.42
C LEU A 54 6.51 7.76 6.68
N VAL A 55 7.75 8.21 6.54
CA VAL A 55 8.21 9.57 6.82
C VAL A 55 8.71 10.19 5.54
N PHE A 56 8.24 11.40 5.28
CA PHE A 56 8.69 12.29 4.22
C PHE A 56 9.70 13.28 4.81
N GLU A 57 10.80 13.46 4.11
CA GLU A 57 11.81 14.46 4.45
C GLU A 57 11.50 15.73 3.66
N GLY A 58 11.48 16.88 4.34
CA GLY A 58 11.29 18.18 3.70
C GLY A 58 12.39 18.48 2.68
N PRO A 59 12.17 19.43 1.76
CA PRO A 59 13.18 19.83 0.79
C PRO A 59 14.42 20.35 1.53
N SER A 60 15.47 19.54 1.56
CA SER A 60 16.81 20.00 1.92
C SER A 60 17.22 21.06 0.90
N SER A 61 17.70 22.21 1.36
CA SER A 61 18.10 23.38 0.55
C SER A 61 19.21 23.14 -0.50
N ASN A 62 19.62 21.90 -0.72
CA ASN A 62 20.57 21.52 -1.76
C ASN A 62 19.84 20.97 -2.99
N HIS A 63 19.40 21.89 -3.85
CA HIS A 63 19.06 21.59 -5.23
C HIS A 63 20.31 21.09 -5.96
N GLU A 64 20.36 19.80 -6.29
CA GLU A 64 21.14 19.32 -7.44
C GLU A 64 20.21 18.56 -8.38
N ASP A 65 19.98 19.18 -9.54
CA ASP A 65 19.26 18.65 -10.69
C ASP A 65 19.97 17.43 -11.27
N SER A 66 19.77 16.27 -10.66
CA SER A 66 20.19 15.01 -11.26
C SER A 66 19.07 13.98 -11.14
N GLU A 67 18.50 13.60 -12.28
CA GLU A 67 17.61 12.42 -12.43
C GLU A 67 18.29 11.09 -12.03
N ARG A 68 19.51 11.14 -11.50
CA ARG A 68 20.29 10.02 -10.94
C ARG A 68 20.73 10.22 -9.48
N ALA A 69 20.27 11.26 -8.79
CA ALA A 69 20.59 11.44 -7.37
C ALA A 69 20.00 10.28 -6.56
N ALA A 70 20.86 9.41 -6.04
CA ALA A 70 20.47 8.39 -5.09
C ALA A 70 19.90 9.10 -3.83
N LEU A 71 18.69 8.72 -3.43
CA LEU A 71 17.95 9.13 -2.22
C LEU A 71 18.66 8.77 -0.88
N LEU A 72 19.99 8.82 -0.82
CA LEU A 72 20.78 8.66 0.40
C LEU A 72 21.94 9.65 0.35
N GLY A 73 21.67 10.88 0.79
CA GLY A 73 22.73 11.79 1.21
C GLY A 73 23.36 11.22 2.48
N SER A 74 24.58 10.71 2.36
CA SER A 74 25.48 10.51 3.49
C SER A 74 25.83 11.88 4.06
N GLY A 75 25.16 12.27 5.13
CA GLY A 75 25.46 13.48 5.89
C GLY A 75 25.12 13.25 7.34
N GLU A 76 26.13 12.94 8.13
CA GLU A 76 26.06 13.00 9.60
C GLU A 76 25.76 14.45 9.98
N GLY A 77 24.54 14.67 10.47
CA GLY A 77 24.07 15.95 10.99
C GLY A 77 23.02 15.69 12.05
N GLU A 78 23.45 15.73 13.31
CA GLU A 78 22.58 15.77 14.47
C GLU A 78 21.79 17.09 14.44
N GLY A 79 20.52 17.00 14.05
CA GLY A 79 19.56 18.09 14.08
C GLY A 79 18.16 17.53 14.28
N GLU A 80 17.59 17.77 15.45
CA GLU A 80 16.26 17.30 15.83
C GLU A 80 15.15 17.99 15.01
N GLY A 81 14.27 17.19 14.40
CA GLY A 81 12.82 17.41 14.44
C GLY A 81 12.14 18.41 13.49
N GLU A 82 12.84 19.29 12.76
CA GLU A 82 12.13 20.35 12.00
C GLU A 82 11.73 19.99 10.55
N GLY A 83 12.10 18.80 10.04
CA GLY A 83 11.87 18.43 8.63
C GLY A 83 11.24 17.05 8.39
N GLU A 84 10.79 16.36 9.43
CA GLU A 84 10.24 15.01 9.33
C GLU A 84 8.71 15.02 9.42
N GLU A 85 8.05 14.71 8.31
CA GLU A 85 6.58 14.69 8.23
C GLU A 85 6.06 13.26 8.08
N GLY A 86 5.06 12.89 8.88
CA GLY A 86 4.37 11.61 8.76
C GLY A 86 3.37 11.57 7.59
N VAL A 87 2.57 10.51 7.52
CA VAL A 87 1.54 10.34 6.49
C VAL A 87 0.40 11.37 6.59
N PHE A 88 0.08 11.80 7.80
CA PHE A 88 -0.96 12.80 8.06
C PHE A 88 -0.38 14.21 7.88
N THR A 89 -1.00 15.01 7.00
CA THR A 89 -0.59 16.40 6.72
C THR A 89 -1.78 17.33 6.69
N ALA A 90 -1.52 18.63 6.56
CA ALA A 90 -2.55 19.66 6.36
C ALA A 90 -3.31 19.53 5.03
N GLY A 91 -2.99 18.57 4.15
CA GLY A 91 -3.63 18.40 2.84
C GLY A 91 -4.51 17.16 2.72
N TYR A 92 -4.61 16.63 1.50
CA TYR A 92 -5.39 15.44 1.21
C TYR A 92 -4.53 14.18 1.31
N LEU A 93 -5.10 13.11 1.86
CA LEU A 93 -4.48 11.79 1.91
C LEU A 93 -5.38 10.78 1.21
N PHE A 94 -4.80 9.99 0.32
CA PHE A 94 -5.42 8.84 -0.33
C PHE A 94 -4.59 7.60 -0.01
N LEU A 95 -5.23 6.55 0.47
CA LEU A 95 -4.61 5.25 0.72
C LEU A 95 -5.34 4.18 -0.08
N ALA A 96 -4.61 3.42 -0.87
CA ALA A 96 -5.17 2.36 -1.71
C ALA A 96 -4.30 1.11 -1.71
N GLY A 97 -4.90 -0.04 -2.00
CA GLY A 97 -4.17 -1.27 -2.32
C GLY A 97 -4.85 -2.53 -1.80
N ASP A 98 -4.10 -3.63 -1.81
CA ASP A 98 -4.52 -4.91 -1.25
C ASP A 98 -4.32 -4.89 0.27
N LEU A 99 -5.34 -4.35 0.96
CA LEU A 99 -5.37 -4.29 2.41
C LEU A 99 -5.63 -5.66 3.03
N ASN A 100 -5.97 -6.68 2.24
CA ASN A 100 -6.11 -8.07 2.64
C ASN A 100 -7.11 -8.38 3.76
N TYR A 101 -7.94 -7.42 4.20
CA TYR A 101 -9.06 -7.71 5.09
C TYR A 101 -10.05 -8.65 4.41
N ARG A 102 -10.56 -9.60 5.19
CA ARG A 102 -11.42 -10.69 4.72
C ARG A 102 -12.83 -10.50 5.25
N THR A 103 -13.73 -11.33 4.75
CA THR A 103 -15.11 -11.36 5.23
C THR A 103 -15.36 -12.40 6.33
N SER A 104 -14.34 -13.16 6.71
CA SER A 104 -14.39 -14.09 7.84
C SER A 104 -13.03 -14.20 8.51
N ASN A 105 -13.03 -14.51 9.80
CA ASN A 105 -11.82 -14.80 10.58
C ASN A 105 -11.30 -16.23 10.35
N THR A 106 -12.06 -17.08 9.66
CA THR A 106 -11.71 -18.47 9.39
C THR A 106 -11.92 -18.84 7.92
N LEU A 107 -11.22 -19.88 7.46
CA LEU A 107 -11.40 -20.43 6.11
C LEU A 107 -12.81 -20.98 5.89
N PRO A 108 -13.36 -20.90 4.66
CA PRO A 108 -14.69 -21.41 4.37
C PRO A 108 -14.74 -22.93 4.51
N GLN A 109 -15.82 -23.45 5.08
CA GLN A 109 -16.11 -24.88 5.12
C GLN A 109 -17.03 -25.27 3.95
N PRO A 110 -17.16 -26.56 3.59
CA PRO A 110 -18.01 -26.97 2.48
C PRO A 110 -19.46 -26.48 2.54
N ALA A 111 -20.04 -26.36 3.73
CA ALA A 111 -21.38 -25.82 3.94
C ALA A 111 -21.49 -24.32 3.60
N ASP A 112 -20.39 -23.57 3.73
CA ASP A 112 -20.36 -22.14 3.48
C ASP A 112 -20.39 -21.78 1.99
N PHE A 113 -20.06 -22.72 1.10
CA PHE A 113 -20.05 -22.46 -0.35
C PHE A 113 -21.43 -22.05 -0.88
N ALA A 114 -22.50 -22.48 -0.20
CA ALA A 114 -23.87 -22.07 -0.51
C ALA A 114 -24.15 -20.58 -0.19
N ARG A 115 -23.27 -19.91 0.56
CA ARG A 115 -23.37 -18.47 0.90
C ARG A 115 -22.55 -17.58 -0.04
N PHE A 116 -21.85 -18.16 -1.02
CA PHE A 116 -21.03 -17.38 -1.93
C PHE A 116 -21.91 -16.51 -2.83
N PRO A 117 -21.52 -15.25 -3.10
CA PRO A 117 -22.38 -14.34 -3.84
C PRO A 117 -22.61 -14.79 -5.29
N ALA A 118 -23.85 -14.64 -5.76
CA ALA A 118 -24.21 -14.86 -7.15
C ALA A 118 -24.36 -13.52 -7.89
N LEU A 119 -23.95 -13.49 -9.16
CA LEU A 119 -23.93 -12.28 -10.00
C LEU A 119 -25.30 -11.60 -10.11
N ASP A 120 -26.34 -12.39 -10.40
CA ASP A 120 -27.69 -11.91 -10.68
C ASP A 120 -28.61 -11.95 -9.45
N ALA A 121 -28.03 -12.13 -8.25
CA ALA A 121 -28.80 -12.07 -7.02
C ALA A 121 -29.29 -10.64 -6.79
N ASP A 122 -30.60 -10.45 -6.61
CA ASP A 122 -31.16 -9.17 -6.19
C ASP A 122 -30.85 -8.88 -4.70
N ALA A 123 -31.02 -7.63 -4.26
CA ALA A 123 -30.70 -7.21 -2.89
C ALA A 123 -31.47 -7.96 -1.78
N SER A 124 -32.62 -8.56 -2.08
CA SER A 124 -33.41 -9.36 -1.13
C SER A 124 -32.84 -10.77 -0.96
N SER A 125 -32.17 -11.30 -2.00
CA SER A 125 -31.58 -12.64 -2.01
C SER A 125 -30.56 -12.87 -0.88
N PRO A 126 -30.52 -14.09 -0.29
CA PRO A 126 -29.44 -14.48 0.62
C PRO A 126 -28.08 -14.58 -0.09
N LEU A 127 -28.06 -14.68 -1.43
CA LEU A 127 -26.86 -14.75 -2.26
C LEU A 127 -26.37 -13.38 -2.74
N HIS A 128 -27.03 -12.29 -2.34
CA HIS A 128 -26.53 -10.96 -2.64
C HIS A 128 -25.25 -10.67 -1.84
N TYR A 129 -24.24 -10.10 -2.48
CA TYR A 129 -22.95 -9.86 -1.84
C TYR A 129 -23.04 -9.01 -0.56
N SER A 130 -24.04 -8.13 -0.44
CA SER A 130 -24.22 -7.31 0.76
C SER A 130 -24.46 -8.13 2.02
N ARG A 131 -24.93 -9.38 1.91
CA ARG A 131 -25.07 -10.29 3.05
C ARG A 131 -23.70 -10.63 3.62
N LEU A 132 -22.73 -10.86 2.74
CA LEU A 132 -21.35 -11.16 3.09
C LEU A 132 -20.65 -9.89 3.58
N LEU A 133 -20.81 -8.75 2.90
CA LEU A 133 -20.17 -7.46 3.25
C LEU A 133 -20.40 -7.02 4.70
N ARG A 134 -21.50 -7.42 5.34
CA ARG A 134 -21.79 -7.13 6.76
C ARG A 134 -20.73 -7.67 7.71
N ASP A 135 -20.06 -8.75 7.33
CA ASP A 135 -19.02 -9.42 8.13
C ASP A 135 -17.60 -8.94 7.74
N ASP A 136 -17.49 -7.90 6.91
CA ASP A 136 -16.21 -7.33 6.46
C ASP A 136 -15.34 -6.89 7.62
N GLN A 137 -14.15 -7.47 7.71
CA GLN A 137 -13.22 -7.20 8.79
C GLN A 137 -12.76 -5.74 8.78
N LEU A 138 -12.46 -5.13 7.61
CA LEU A 138 -11.97 -3.75 7.58
C LEU A 138 -13.02 -2.80 8.18
N THR A 139 -14.27 -2.95 7.78
CA THR A 139 -15.40 -2.18 8.34
C THR A 139 -15.48 -2.35 9.85
N ARG A 140 -15.50 -3.60 10.33
CA ARG A 140 -15.55 -3.92 11.76
C ARG A 140 -14.36 -3.36 12.56
N GLU A 141 -13.14 -3.43 12.01
CA GLU A 141 -11.92 -2.95 12.68
C GLU A 141 -11.84 -1.41 12.70
N ARG A 142 -12.37 -0.73 11.67
CA ARG A 142 -12.49 0.73 11.63
C ARG A 142 -13.56 1.26 12.58
N GLU A 143 -14.72 0.61 12.65
CA GLU A 143 -15.78 0.95 13.61
C GLU A 143 -15.31 0.86 15.07
N LYS A 144 -14.38 -0.06 15.35
CA LYS A 144 -13.74 -0.21 16.66
C LYS A 144 -12.54 0.72 16.88
N ALA A 145 -12.28 1.64 15.95
CA ALA A 145 -11.15 2.55 15.97
C ALA A 145 -9.79 1.84 16.20
N ARG A 146 -9.57 0.72 15.50
CA ARG A 146 -8.31 -0.06 15.61
C ARG A 146 -7.36 0.13 14.42
N CYS A 147 -7.85 0.67 13.31
CA CYS A 147 -7.08 0.90 12.10
C CYS A 147 -7.64 2.07 11.28
N PHE A 148 -6.82 2.62 10.40
CA PHE A 148 -7.15 3.70 9.46
C PHE A 148 -7.85 4.92 10.11
N HIS A 149 -7.36 5.34 11.28
CA HIS A 149 -7.90 6.48 12.02
C HIS A 149 -7.95 7.75 11.15
N GLY A 150 -9.08 8.46 11.18
CA GLY A 150 -9.27 9.70 10.43
C GLY A 150 -9.51 9.52 8.92
N LEU A 151 -9.41 8.31 8.39
CA LEU A 151 -9.71 8.03 6.98
C LEU A 151 -11.17 7.60 6.81
N SER A 152 -11.77 8.10 5.74
CA SER A 152 -13.10 7.75 5.24
C SER A 152 -13.00 6.73 4.10
N GLU A 153 -14.09 6.02 3.84
CA GLU A 153 -14.24 5.13 2.68
C GLU A 153 -15.62 5.36 2.08
N ALA A 154 -15.70 5.38 0.75
CA ALA A 154 -16.97 5.52 0.06
C ALA A 154 -17.82 4.23 0.21
N PRO A 155 -19.16 4.31 0.19
CA PRO A 155 -20.01 3.13 0.28
C PRO A 155 -19.69 2.09 -0.81
N ILE A 156 -19.54 0.83 -0.40
CA ILE A 156 -19.27 -0.28 -1.32
C ILE A 156 -20.57 -0.79 -1.91
N SER A 157 -20.74 -0.60 -3.22
CA SER A 157 -21.87 -1.09 -4.02
C SER A 157 -21.45 -2.10 -5.09
N PHE A 158 -20.27 -2.69 -4.93
CA PHE A 158 -19.67 -3.66 -5.84
C PHE A 158 -19.37 -4.99 -5.13
N PRO A 159 -19.34 -6.11 -5.86
CA PRO A 159 -19.09 -7.44 -5.29
C PRO A 159 -17.64 -7.63 -4.81
N PRO A 160 -17.34 -8.73 -4.10
CA PRO A 160 -15.99 -9.04 -3.67
C PRO A 160 -14.97 -9.01 -4.81
N THR A 161 -13.78 -8.51 -4.53
CA THR A 161 -12.71 -8.35 -5.52
C THR A 161 -11.73 -9.52 -5.51
N TYR A 162 -11.80 -10.38 -4.49
CA TYR A 162 -10.94 -11.54 -4.28
C TYR A 162 -11.78 -12.73 -3.75
N LYS A 163 -11.46 -14.01 -3.95
CA LYS A 163 -10.45 -14.58 -4.85
C LYS A 163 -11.13 -15.28 -6.03
N TYR A 164 -10.85 -14.81 -7.23
CA TYR A 164 -11.41 -15.36 -8.46
C TYR A 164 -10.56 -16.54 -8.98
N LYS A 165 -11.20 -17.45 -9.72
CA LYS A 165 -10.51 -18.50 -10.48
C LYS A 165 -9.75 -17.84 -11.64
N LEU A 166 -8.44 -18.10 -11.71
CA LEU A 166 -7.61 -17.67 -12.84
C LEU A 166 -8.12 -18.22 -14.16
N GLY A 167 -7.97 -17.46 -15.24
CA GLY A 167 -8.44 -17.85 -16.56
C GLY A 167 -9.97 -17.82 -16.73
N ALA A 168 -10.73 -17.25 -15.79
CA ALA A 168 -12.12 -16.89 -16.01
C ALA A 168 -12.18 -15.83 -17.13
N ARG A 169 -12.48 -16.27 -18.36
CA ARG A 169 -12.51 -15.40 -19.56
C ARG A 169 -13.77 -14.56 -19.67
N ASP A 170 -14.84 -14.96 -18.99
CA ASP A 170 -16.10 -14.24 -19.03
C ASP A 170 -16.15 -13.24 -17.87
N PRO A 171 -16.01 -11.92 -18.13
CA PRO A 171 -16.11 -10.89 -17.10
C PRO A 171 -17.53 -10.76 -16.53
N ARG A 172 -18.52 -11.42 -17.15
CA ARG A 172 -19.91 -11.50 -16.71
C ARG A 172 -20.19 -12.76 -15.87
N GLN A 173 -19.18 -13.37 -15.26
CA GLN A 173 -19.37 -14.49 -14.34
C GLN A 173 -18.49 -14.34 -13.11
N TRP A 174 -19.08 -14.41 -11.92
CA TRP A 174 -18.32 -14.50 -10.68
C TRP A 174 -17.97 -15.95 -10.38
N LYS A 175 -16.70 -16.30 -10.61
CA LYS A 175 -16.18 -17.64 -10.34
C LYS A 175 -15.16 -17.59 -9.22
N PHE A 176 -15.64 -17.70 -7.99
CA PHE A 176 -14.77 -17.75 -6.81
C PHE A 176 -14.12 -19.12 -6.65
N VAL A 177 -12.90 -19.13 -6.11
CA VAL A 177 -12.25 -20.35 -5.62
C VAL A 177 -12.88 -20.76 -4.29
N ARG A 178 -12.81 -22.05 -3.91
CA ARG A 178 -13.48 -22.56 -2.68
C ARG A 178 -12.58 -22.55 -1.46
N GLU A 179 -11.29 -22.35 -1.67
CA GLU A 179 -10.24 -22.34 -0.65
C GLU A 179 -10.21 -21.02 0.13
N ARG A 180 -10.93 -19.99 -0.33
CA ARG A 180 -10.97 -18.65 0.25
C ARG A 180 -12.40 -18.13 0.22
N TRP A 181 -12.75 -17.33 1.23
CA TRP A 181 -13.97 -16.55 1.17
C TRP A 181 -13.87 -15.50 0.06
N PRO A 182 -14.96 -15.21 -0.67
CA PRO A 182 -15.07 -13.97 -1.42
C PRO A 182 -14.90 -12.79 -0.45
N SER A 183 -13.98 -11.87 -0.73
CA SER A 183 -13.64 -10.72 0.14
C SER A 183 -13.29 -9.46 -0.66
N TRP A 184 -13.41 -8.31 0.01
CA TRP A 184 -13.02 -6.98 -0.50
C TRP A 184 -11.63 -6.64 0.02
N CYS A 185 -10.62 -7.29 -0.55
CA CYS A 185 -9.23 -7.09 -0.15
C CYS A 185 -8.66 -5.77 -0.71
N ASP A 186 -9.16 -5.35 -1.87
CA ASP A 186 -8.71 -4.16 -2.59
C ASP A 186 -9.59 -2.96 -2.22
N ARG A 187 -9.00 -1.94 -1.55
CA ARG A 187 -9.77 -0.84 -0.92
C ARG A 187 -9.12 0.50 -1.19
N ILE A 188 -9.93 1.56 -1.19
CA ILE A 188 -9.47 2.95 -1.31
C ILE A 188 -10.11 3.77 -0.19
N LEU A 189 -9.25 4.36 0.63
CA LEU A 189 -9.61 5.25 1.73
C LEU A 189 -9.04 6.65 1.47
N TYR A 190 -9.66 7.66 2.07
CA TYR A 190 -9.24 9.05 1.88
C TYR A 190 -9.48 9.89 3.13
N SER A 191 -8.73 10.97 3.30
CA SER A 191 -9.04 12.02 4.27
C SER A 191 -8.92 13.40 3.63
N SER A 192 -9.69 14.33 4.17
CA SER A 192 -9.66 15.73 3.81
C SER A 192 -8.72 16.51 4.73
N PRO A 193 -8.29 17.72 4.32
CA PRO A 193 -7.60 18.65 5.20
C PRO A 193 -8.33 18.84 6.54
N PRO A 194 -7.59 18.99 7.65
CA PRO A 194 -8.19 19.36 8.93
C PRO A 194 -8.92 20.72 8.81
N GLY A 195 -9.99 20.89 9.59
CA GLY A 195 -10.78 22.13 9.61
C GLY A 195 -12.05 22.13 8.74
N GLY A 196 -12.31 21.05 7.98
CA GLY A 196 -13.64 20.70 7.48
C GLY A 196 -14.22 21.57 6.36
N GLN A 197 -13.55 22.66 5.96
CA GLN A 197 -14.00 23.52 4.86
C GLN A 197 -13.66 22.94 3.47
N ALA A 198 -12.60 22.15 3.39
CA ALA A 198 -12.17 21.47 2.18
C ALA A 198 -12.57 20.00 2.26
N THR A 199 -13.40 19.49 1.33
CA THR A 199 -13.87 18.09 1.36
C THR A 199 -13.55 17.35 0.07
N VAL A 200 -13.43 16.02 0.16
CA VAL A 200 -13.36 15.15 -1.02
C VAL A 200 -14.80 14.91 -1.52
N THR A 201 -15.08 15.33 -2.76
CA THR A 201 -16.36 15.06 -3.43
C THR A 201 -16.27 13.76 -4.20
N LEU A 202 -17.10 12.77 -3.84
CA LEU A 202 -17.09 11.45 -4.45
C LEU A 202 -17.93 11.40 -5.72
N TYR A 203 -17.40 10.83 -6.80
CA TYR A 203 -18.15 10.56 -8.02
C TYR A 203 -18.45 9.08 -8.22
N ARG A 204 -17.44 8.21 -8.04
CA ARG A 204 -17.61 6.77 -8.25
C ARG A 204 -16.60 5.99 -7.43
N TYR A 205 -17.05 4.91 -6.81
CA TYR A 205 -16.19 3.91 -6.17
C TYR A 205 -16.67 2.52 -6.60
N ASP A 206 -15.87 1.83 -7.40
CA ASP A 206 -16.33 0.61 -8.08
C ASP A 206 -15.17 -0.35 -8.40
N ALA A 207 -15.51 -1.64 -8.54
CA ALA A 207 -14.60 -2.64 -9.05
C ALA A 207 -14.71 -2.75 -10.57
N LEU A 208 -13.58 -2.62 -11.26
CA LEU A 208 -13.48 -2.86 -12.69
C LEU A 208 -13.77 -4.33 -13.05
N PRO A 209 -14.05 -4.65 -14.32
CA PRO A 209 -14.28 -6.03 -14.76
C PRO A 209 -13.13 -6.98 -14.41
N VAL A 210 -13.43 -8.28 -14.33
CA VAL A 210 -12.44 -9.32 -14.07
C VAL A 210 -11.40 -9.34 -15.19
N PHE A 211 -10.12 -9.29 -14.81
CA PHE A 211 -9.00 -9.46 -15.73
C PHE A 211 -8.53 -10.92 -15.69
N PRO A 212 -8.37 -11.60 -16.84
CA PRO A 212 -8.02 -13.03 -16.86
C PRO A 212 -6.69 -13.40 -16.18
N THR A 213 -5.79 -12.42 -16.03
CA THR A 213 -4.43 -12.57 -15.51
C THR A 213 -4.31 -12.41 -14.00
N SER A 214 -5.37 -11.98 -13.32
CA SER A 214 -5.38 -11.74 -11.88
C SER A 214 -6.52 -12.50 -11.20
N ASP A 215 -6.30 -12.96 -9.98
CA ASP A 215 -7.34 -13.46 -9.10
C ASP A 215 -8.02 -12.33 -8.29
N HIS A 216 -7.58 -11.09 -8.51
CA HIS A 216 -8.19 -9.85 -8.02
C HIS A 216 -8.89 -9.06 -9.12
N ARG A 217 -9.88 -8.24 -8.74
CA ARG A 217 -10.45 -7.18 -9.58
C ARG A 217 -9.84 -5.84 -9.20
N ALA A 218 -9.46 -5.05 -10.20
CA ALA A 218 -9.01 -3.68 -9.96
C ALA A 218 -10.14 -2.84 -9.38
N VAL A 219 -9.82 -1.95 -8.46
CA VAL A 219 -10.77 -1.03 -7.81
C VAL A 219 -10.39 0.39 -8.15
N ALA A 220 -11.38 1.24 -8.43
CA ALA A 220 -11.17 2.63 -8.80
C ALA A 220 -12.06 3.56 -7.97
N LEU A 221 -11.47 4.70 -7.59
CA LEU A 221 -12.17 5.83 -6.98
C LEU A 221 -12.00 7.04 -7.90
N ALA A 222 -13.12 7.61 -8.35
CA ALA A 222 -13.17 8.91 -8.99
C ALA A 222 -13.72 9.93 -7.98
N ALA A 223 -12.96 10.99 -7.74
CA ALA A 223 -13.31 12.04 -6.80
C ALA A 223 -12.75 13.39 -7.26
N ALA A 224 -13.37 14.49 -6.81
CA ALA A 224 -12.81 15.83 -6.88
C ALA A 224 -12.34 16.29 -5.49
N VAL A 225 -11.30 17.11 -5.48
CA VAL A 225 -10.77 17.78 -4.30
C VAL A 225 -10.80 19.28 -4.55
N ALA A 226 -11.11 20.05 -3.50
CA ALA A 226 -11.14 21.50 -3.60
C ALA A 226 -9.72 22.06 -3.53
N ALA A 227 -9.44 23.04 -4.39
CA ALA A 227 -8.33 23.95 -4.20
C ALA A 227 -8.72 24.95 -3.11
N THR A 228 -8.33 24.68 -1.86
CA THR A 228 -8.66 25.57 -0.72
C THR A 228 -7.39 26.23 -0.19
N ASP A 229 -7.55 27.43 0.36
CA ASP A 229 -6.50 28.15 1.07
C ASP A 229 -6.12 27.40 2.36
N VAL A 230 -5.06 26.60 2.28
CA VAL A 230 -4.48 25.84 3.40
C VAL A 230 -3.64 26.76 4.29
N GLN A 231 -3.17 27.91 3.80
CA GLN A 231 -2.32 28.84 4.57
C GLN A 231 -3.13 29.61 5.62
N GLN A 232 -4.35 30.04 5.30
CA GLN A 232 -5.25 30.62 6.32
C GLN A 232 -5.65 29.61 7.41
N GLN A 233 -5.69 28.32 7.07
CA GLN A 233 -6.06 27.24 8.00
C GLN A 233 -4.90 26.83 8.92
N GLN A 234 -3.65 26.89 8.45
CA GLN A 234 -2.45 26.61 9.26
C GLN A 234 -2.24 27.63 10.39
N GLN A 235 -2.69 28.88 10.22
CA GLN A 235 -2.57 29.92 11.25
C GLN A 235 -3.65 29.84 12.34
N GLN A 236 -4.73 29.08 12.13
CA GLN A 236 -5.87 29.03 13.07
C GLN A 236 -6.17 27.66 13.68
N GLN A 237 -5.64 26.53 13.18
CA GLN A 237 -6.03 25.19 13.67
C GLN A 237 -4.88 24.18 13.82
N GLN A 238 -5.05 23.29 14.81
CA GLN A 238 -4.14 22.22 15.21
C GLN A 238 -3.77 21.32 14.02
N GLN A 239 -2.47 21.05 13.85
CA GLN A 239 -1.99 20.03 12.91
C GLN A 239 -2.77 18.71 13.09
N PRO A 240 -3.05 17.98 12.00
CA PRO A 240 -3.79 16.73 12.10
C PRO A 240 -3.04 15.78 13.05
N THR A 241 -3.70 15.41 14.15
CA THR A 241 -3.08 14.59 15.18
C THR A 241 -2.97 13.16 14.65
N ALA A 242 -1.76 12.76 14.26
CA ALA A 242 -1.49 11.38 13.90
C ALA A 242 -1.84 10.46 15.09
N PRO A 243 -2.50 9.30 14.86
CA PRO A 243 -2.88 8.39 15.93
C PRO A 243 -1.68 7.74 16.62
N PHE A 244 -0.52 7.73 15.95
CA PHE A 244 0.74 7.17 16.44
C PHE A 244 1.87 8.15 16.11
N SER A 245 2.80 8.32 17.04
CA SER A 245 4.00 9.14 16.83
C SER A 245 4.96 8.49 15.85
N ILE A 246 5.71 9.29 15.09
CA ILE A 246 6.81 8.78 14.26
C ILE A 246 7.79 8.00 15.14
N ASP A 247 8.19 6.83 14.67
CA ASP A 247 9.17 5.95 15.31
C ASP A 247 10.55 6.61 15.25
N ARG A 248 11.17 6.90 16.40
CA ARG A 248 12.49 7.55 16.47
C ARG A 248 13.58 6.79 15.70
N ASP A 249 13.42 5.47 15.55
CA ASP A 249 14.37 4.62 14.84
C ASP A 249 13.97 4.37 13.37
N TRP A 250 13.05 5.16 12.80
CA TRP A 250 12.52 4.91 11.46
C TRP A 250 13.62 4.86 10.39
N LYS A 251 14.62 5.74 10.45
CA LYS A 251 15.76 5.79 9.51
C LYS A 251 16.54 4.48 9.53
N ARG A 252 16.99 4.05 10.72
CA ARG A 252 17.71 2.78 10.92
C ARG A 252 16.91 1.60 10.40
N LYS A 253 15.61 1.53 10.72
CA LYS A 253 14.72 0.45 10.29
C LYS A 253 14.50 0.44 8.77
N ARG A 254 14.41 1.62 8.13
CA ARG A 254 14.32 1.77 6.67
C ARG A 254 15.60 1.29 5.99
N ASP A 255 16.77 1.65 6.51
CA ASP A 255 18.05 1.21 5.97
C ASP A 255 18.26 -0.30 6.13
N GLU A 256 17.88 -0.87 7.28
CA GLU A 256 17.88 -2.32 7.47
C GLU A 256 16.95 -3.04 6.49
N ALA A 257 15.75 -2.49 6.25
CA ALA A 257 14.82 -3.03 5.28
C ALA A 257 15.40 -2.97 3.86
N ARG A 258 16.00 -1.84 3.46
CA ARG A 258 16.66 -1.65 2.16
C ARG A 258 17.83 -2.62 1.96
N ARG A 259 18.67 -2.82 2.98
CA ARG A 259 19.76 -3.82 2.93
C ARG A 259 19.21 -5.23 2.70
N LYS A 260 18.16 -5.61 3.43
CA LYS A 260 17.49 -6.91 3.26
C LYS A 260 16.87 -7.03 1.87
N GLU A 261 16.24 -5.98 1.36
CA GLU A 261 15.66 -5.94 0.01
C GLU A 261 16.72 -6.13 -1.07
N LEU A 262 17.86 -5.45 -0.98
CA LEU A 262 18.98 -5.62 -1.92
C LEU A 262 19.55 -7.03 -1.89
N VAL A 263 19.71 -7.62 -0.70
CA VAL A 263 20.19 -9.00 -0.56
C VAL A 263 19.19 -9.98 -1.17
N VAL A 264 17.91 -9.88 -0.80
CA VAL A 264 16.86 -10.77 -1.33
C VAL A 264 16.69 -10.59 -2.83
N GLY A 265 16.65 -9.34 -3.31
CA GLY A 265 16.54 -9.00 -4.72
C GLY A 265 17.73 -9.49 -5.53
N GLY A 266 18.95 -9.35 -5.01
CA GLY A 266 20.16 -9.89 -5.63
C GLY A 266 20.15 -11.41 -5.72
N LEU A 267 19.77 -12.10 -4.64
CA LEU A 267 19.63 -13.57 -4.64
C LEU A 267 18.53 -14.02 -5.61
N ALA A 268 17.39 -13.35 -5.63
CA ALA A 268 16.30 -13.62 -6.56
C ALA A 268 16.73 -13.40 -8.00
N TYR A 269 17.43 -12.30 -8.30
CA TYR A 269 17.99 -12.03 -9.62
C TYR A 269 18.93 -13.16 -10.06
N LEU A 270 19.91 -13.52 -9.23
CA LEU A 270 20.87 -14.59 -9.54
C LEU A 270 20.19 -15.96 -9.74
N GLY A 271 19.18 -16.29 -8.94
CA GLY A 271 18.53 -17.60 -8.98
C GLY A 271 17.37 -17.75 -9.96
N LEU A 272 16.62 -16.69 -10.22
CA LEU A 272 15.36 -16.74 -10.96
C LEU A 272 15.45 -16.17 -12.38
N THR A 273 16.45 -15.32 -12.67
CA THR A 273 16.66 -14.79 -14.02
C THR A 273 17.65 -15.62 -14.81
N TRP A 274 17.53 -15.58 -16.13
CA TRP A 274 18.46 -16.27 -17.02
C TRP A 274 19.85 -15.61 -16.98
N GLU A 275 19.87 -14.28 -16.95
CA GLU A 275 21.05 -13.44 -16.85
C GLU A 275 21.83 -13.76 -15.56
N GLY A 276 21.15 -13.78 -14.43
CA GLY A 276 21.72 -14.12 -13.13
C GLY A 276 22.33 -15.52 -13.09
N ARG A 277 21.63 -16.52 -13.67
CA ARG A 277 22.14 -17.90 -13.76
C ARG A 277 23.41 -17.99 -14.62
N ARG A 278 23.52 -17.23 -15.70
CA ARG A 278 24.73 -17.17 -16.52
C ARG A 278 25.92 -16.61 -15.75
N ILE A 279 25.70 -15.58 -14.92
CA ILE A 279 26.74 -15.03 -14.03
C ILE A 279 27.22 -16.10 -13.06
N LEU A 280 26.31 -16.84 -12.42
CA LEU A 280 26.67 -17.93 -11.50
C LEU A 280 27.52 -19.01 -12.18
N VAL A 281 27.12 -19.47 -13.38
CA VAL A 281 27.90 -20.44 -14.16
C VAL A 281 29.28 -19.88 -14.50
N GLY A 282 29.36 -18.62 -14.92
CA GLY A 282 30.63 -17.94 -15.20
C GLY A 282 31.54 -17.87 -13.97
N MET A 283 31.00 -17.58 -12.79
CA MET A 283 31.73 -17.56 -11.52
C MET A 283 32.28 -18.94 -11.15
N VAL A 284 31.49 -20.01 -11.35
CA VAL A 284 31.94 -21.39 -11.10
C VAL A 284 33.08 -21.77 -12.04
N ILE A 285 32.96 -21.49 -13.34
CA ILE A 285 34.02 -21.76 -14.32
C ILE A 285 35.29 -20.98 -13.99
N GLY A 286 35.16 -19.68 -13.70
CA GLY A 286 36.29 -18.82 -13.32
C GLY A 286 36.98 -19.29 -12.04
N GLY A 287 36.20 -19.66 -11.02
CA GLY A 287 36.72 -20.20 -9.75
C GLY A 287 37.44 -21.54 -9.94
N LEU A 288 36.89 -22.44 -10.75
CA LEU A 288 37.55 -23.70 -11.09
C LEU A 288 38.87 -23.47 -11.83
N GLY A 289 38.89 -22.53 -12.78
CA GLY A 289 40.09 -22.13 -13.50
C GLY A 289 41.16 -21.56 -12.58
N ALA A 290 40.79 -20.63 -11.69
CA ALA A 290 41.71 -20.06 -10.70
C ALA A 290 42.28 -21.13 -9.75
N TRP A 291 41.44 -22.07 -9.29
CA TRP A 291 41.88 -23.17 -8.43
C TRP A 291 42.89 -24.08 -9.13
N ILE A 292 42.66 -24.41 -10.41
CA ILE A 292 43.60 -25.22 -11.21
C ILE A 292 44.96 -24.50 -11.32
N VAL A 293 44.96 -23.20 -11.61
CA VAL A 293 46.19 -22.40 -11.72
C VAL A 293 46.94 -22.35 -10.39
N LEU A 294 46.25 -22.03 -9.29
CA LEU A 294 46.86 -21.98 -7.97
C LEU A 294 47.41 -23.35 -7.55
N ARG A 295 46.66 -24.43 -7.78
CA ARG A 295 47.14 -25.80 -7.49
C ARG A 295 48.42 -26.10 -8.27
N SER A 296 48.49 -25.72 -9.54
CA SER A 296 49.69 -25.90 -10.37
C SER A 296 50.90 -25.08 -9.89
N MET A 297 50.69 -23.92 -9.27
CA MET A 297 51.77 -23.06 -8.77
C MET A 297 52.35 -23.54 -7.43
N PHE A 298 51.53 -24.16 -6.57
CA PHE A 298 51.93 -24.55 -5.22
C PHE A 298 52.23 -26.05 -5.05
N SER A 299 52.08 -26.86 -6.10
CA SER A 299 52.42 -28.29 -6.09
C SER A 299 53.89 -28.58 -6.49
N ILE A 300 54.84 -27.84 -5.92
CA ILE A 300 56.29 -28.13 -6.01
C ILE A 300 56.69 -29.05 -4.85
#